data_AF-A0A3C1F5C5-F1
#
_entry.id   AF-A0A3C1F5C5-F1
#
_cell.length_a   1.000
_cell.length_b   1.000
_cell.length_c   1.000
_cell.angle_alpha   90.00
_cell.angle_beta   90.00
_cell.angle_gamma   90.00
#
_symmetry.space_group_name_H-M   'P 1'
#
loop_
_entity.id
_entity.type
_entity.pdbx_description
1 polymer ?
#
loop_
_entity_poly.entity_id
_entity_poly.type
_entity_poly.pdbx_seq_one_letter_code
_entity_poly.pdbx_strand_id
1 'polypeptide(L)'
;MGVACSVEEKVRRCVARHPEWDDNRISSAATAPVRLVRAARAKQGKGSAHQEPAAKQRGKTLQQFRAQFDVRERIRVGLKTHLNGVYMTDQEFREACGIPAQDWRRFADLEEFELYRWRHKTIVYWAQPKMLATMRETVGAV
;
A
#
# COMPACT_ATOMS: atom_id res chain seq x y z
N MET A 1 -4.86 2.51 41.93
CA MET A 1 -4.31 3.78 41.42
C MET A 1 -3.49 3.45 40.17
N GLY A 2 -4.04 3.69 38.98
CA GLY A 2 -3.37 3.35 37.71
C GLY A 2 -2.46 4.49 37.26
N VAL A 3 -1.15 4.30 37.37
CA VAL A 3 -0.15 5.28 36.95
C VAL A 3 -0.16 5.37 35.42
N ALA A 4 -0.54 6.51 34.88
CA ALA A 4 -0.48 6.79 33.44
C ALA A 4 0.98 6.83 33.01
N CYS A 5 1.43 5.76 32.35
CA CYS A 5 2.77 5.65 31.77
C CYS A 5 2.94 6.70 30.65
N SER A 6 3.85 7.66 30.86
CA SER A 6 4.14 8.74 29.91
C SER A 6 4.59 8.18 28.55
N VAL A 7 4.29 8.91 27.48
CA VAL A 7 4.70 8.55 26.10
C VAL A 7 6.21 8.33 26.02
N GLU A 8 6.99 9.14 26.74
CA GLU A 8 8.45 9.04 26.79
C GLU A 8 8.92 7.69 27.35
N GLU A 9 8.18 7.15 28.33
CA GLU A 9 8.53 5.88 28.95
C GLU A 9 8.17 4.69 28.05
N LYS A 10 7.13 4.82 27.22
CA LYS A 10 6.82 3.83 26.16
C LYS A 10 7.88 3.83 25.06
N VAL A 11 8.33 5.01 24.64
CA VAL A 11 9.39 5.15 23.61
C VAL A 11 10.69 4.53 24.11
N ARG A 12 11.13 4.83 25.35
CA ARG A 12 12.29 4.18 25.96
C ARG A 12 12.18 2.66 25.98
N ARG A 13 11.00 2.13 26.31
CA ARG A 13 10.76 0.68 26.41
C ARG A 13 10.71 -0.03 25.05
N CYS A 14 10.47 0.70 23.96
CA CYS A 14 10.56 0.19 22.59
C CYS A 14 12.00 0.19 22.07
N VAL A 15 12.74 1.30 22.28
CA VAL A 15 14.16 1.39 21.89
C VAL A 15 15.01 0.34 22.63
N ALA A 16 14.73 0.12 23.92
CA ALA A 16 15.42 -0.92 24.70
C ALA A 16 15.12 -2.37 24.22
N ARG A 17 14.04 -2.59 23.46
CA ARG A 17 13.68 -3.92 22.93
C ARG A 17 14.24 -4.18 21.53
N HIS A 18 14.63 -3.14 20.81
CA HIS A 18 15.15 -3.22 19.45
C HIS A 18 16.41 -2.35 19.32
N PRO A 19 17.56 -2.82 19.85
CA PRO A 19 18.82 -2.08 19.73
C PRO A 19 19.29 -1.92 18.27
N GLU A 20 18.75 -2.72 17.35
CA GLU A 20 18.98 -2.63 15.91
C GLU A 20 18.30 -1.41 15.23
N TRP A 21 17.47 -0.65 15.97
CA TRP A 21 16.84 0.58 15.47
C TRP A 21 17.63 1.84 15.83
N ASP A 22 18.74 1.70 16.54
CA ASP A 22 19.72 2.75 16.79
C ASP A 22 20.75 2.77 15.64
N ASP A 23 20.27 2.98 14.42
CA ASP A 23 21.15 3.16 13.27
C ASP A 23 20.89 4.52 12.65
N ASN A 24 21.80 5.41 13.05
CA ASN A 24 22.13 6.72 12.54
C ASN A 24 22.55 6.66 11.04
N ARG A 25 21.68 6.12 10.19
CA ARG A 25 21.90 5.86 8.76
C ARG A 25 20.85 6.54 7.90
N ILE A 26 20.58 7.82 8.19
CA ILE A 26 20.07 8.74 7.16
C ILE A 26 21.29 9.21 6.36
N SER A 27 21.61 8.44 5.32
CA SER A 27 22.59 8.83 4.31
C SER A 27 22.14 10.13 3.63
N SER A 28 22.94 11.17 3.84
CA SER A 28 23.08 12.36 3.02
C SER A 28 22.96 12.08 1.52
N ALA A 29 22.01 12.73 0.84
CA ALA A 29 22.18 13.43 -0.45
C ALA A 29 20.84 13.85 -1.05
N ALA A 30 20.32 15.02 -0.65
CA ALA A 30 19.51 15.89 -1.51
C ALA A 30 19.43 17.28 -0.87
N THR A 31 20.41 18.11 -1.24
CA THR A 31 20.58 19.51 -0.86
C THR A 31 19.56 20.39 -1.60
N ALA A 32 18.76 21.17 -0.86
CA ALA A 32 18.29 22.49 -1.32
C ALA A 32 17.92 23.38 -0.11
N PRO A 33 18.22 24.70 -0.14
CA PRO A 33 18.55 25.45 1.07
C PRO A 33 17.35 26.06 1.80
N VAL A 34 17.40 25.96 3.13
CA VAL A 34 16.61 26.74 4.09
C VAL A 34 16.98 28.22 3.94
N ARG A 35 16.09 29.01 3.34
CA ARG A 35 16.15 30.47 3.46
C ARG A 35 15.63 30.89 4.83
N LEU A 36 16.56 31.41 5.60
CA LEU A 36 16.37 32.21 6.80
C LEU A 36 15.42 33.39 6.50
N VAL A 37 14.25 33.46 7.15
CA VAL A 37 13.57 34.73 7.42
C VAL A 37 13.07 34.72 8.85
N ARG A 38 13.94 35.19 9.75
CA ARG A 38 13.53 35.78 11.02
C ARG A 38 13.00 37.19 10.73
N ALA A 39 11.99 37.58 11.51
CA ALA A 39 11.52 38.95 11.78
C ALA A 39 10.19 39.37 11.13
N ALA A 40 9.10 39.19 11.89
CA ALA A 40 8.09 40.23 12.08
C ALA A 40 7.33 39.93 13.38
N ARG A 41 7.77 40.55 14.47
CA ARG A 41 7.02 40.63 15.74
C ARG A 41 6.18 41.90 15.67
N ALA A 42 4.93 41.81 16.11
CA ALA A 42 4.02 42.88 16.54
C ALA A 42 2.72 42.99 15.72
N LYS A 43 1.66 42.37 16.23
CA LYS A 43 0.46 43.09 16.70
C LYS A 43 -0.38 42.16 17.58
N GLN A 44 -0.66 42.64 18.79
CA GLN A 44 -1.61 42.06 19.72
C GLN A 44 -3.00 41.98 19.06
N GLY A 45 -3.63 40.82 19.16
CA GLY A 45 -5.05 40.62 18.89
C GLY A 45 -5.52 39.45 19.75
N LYS A 46 -6.26 39.77 20.81
CA LYS A 46 -6.96 38.83 21.69
C LYS A 46 -7.80 37.85 20.86
N GLY A 47 -7.65 36.57 21.17
CA GLY A 47 -8.50 35.50 20.70
C GLY A 47 -7.89 34.17 21.09
N SER A 48 -8.13 33.71 22.32
CA SER A 48 -7.95 32.30 22.65
C SER A 48 -8.98 31.51 21.84
N ALA A 49 -8.65 31.22 20.59
CA ALA A 49 -9.31 30.19 19.83
C ALA A 49 -8.95 28.88 20.53
N HIS A 50 -9.90 28.36 21.29
CA HIS A 50 -9.91 26.99 21.75
C HIS A 50 -9.69 26.12 20.50
N GLN A 51 -8.46 25.65 20.28
CA GLN A 51 -8.22 24.64 19.25
C GLN A 51 -8.94 23.39 19.73
N GLU A 52 -10.10 23.12 19.13
CA GLU A 52 -10.76 21.82 19.25
C GLU A 52 -9.72 20.74 18.99
N PRO A 53 -9.62 19.72 19.86
CA PRO A 53 -8.69 18.62 19.63
C PRO A 53 -9.02 17.99 18.29
N ALA A 54 -8.04 17.99 17.38
CA ALA A 54 -8.14 17.37 16.07
C ALA A 54 -8.81 16.01 16.21
N ALA A 55 -9.96 15.84 15.53
CA ALA A 55 -10.79 14.65 15.62
C ALA A 55 -9.91 13.41 15.53
N LYS A 56 -9.91 12.59 16.60
CA LYS A 56 -9.15 11.34 16.65
C LYS A 56 -9.48 10.56 15.38
N GLN A 57 -8.53 10.43 14.47
CA GLN A 57 -8.70 9.65 13.25
C GLN A 57 -9.20 8.27 13.68
N ARG A 58 -10.44 7.94 13.31
CA ARG A 58 -11.03 6.62 13.58
C ARG A 58 -10.01 5.61 13.09
N GLY A 59 -9.57 4.72 13.99
CA GLY A 59 -8.64 3.66 13.64
C GLY A 59 -9.15 2.92 12.41
N LYS A 60 -8.25 2.64 11.45
CA LYS A 60 -8.60 1.87 10.25
C LYS A 60 -9.28 0.57 10.69
N THR A 61 -10.42 0.26 10.09
CA THR A 61 -11.10 -1.02 10.38
C THR A 61 -10.22 -2.19 9.94
N LEU A 62 -10.40 -3.37 10.54
CA LEU A 62 -9.71 -4.60 10.14
C LEU A 62 -9.84 -4.87 8.63
N GLN A 63 -10.98 -4.49 8.04
CA GLN A 63 -11.23 -4.61 6.61
C GLN A 63 -10.36 -3.65 5.78
N GLN A 64 -10.17 -2.40 6.23
CA GLN A 64 -9.24 -1.45 5.59
C GLN A 64 -7.78 -1.88 5.74
N PHE A 65 -7.42 -2.52 6.85
CA PHE A 65 -6.10 -3.11 7.02
C PHE A 65 -5.89 -4.26 6.04
N ARG A 66 -6.85 -5.20 5.95
CA ARG A 66 -6.77 -6.31 4.98
C ARG A 66 -6.71 -5.80 3.54
N ALA A 67 -7.49 -4.80 3.15
CA ALA A 67 -7.41 -4.24 1.81
C ALA A 67 -6.03 -3.64 1.46
N GLN A 68 -5.28 -3.17 2.46
CA GLN A 68 -3.94 -2.59 2.25
C GLN A 68 -2.82 -3.63 2.30
N PHE A 69 -2.94 -4.66 3.14
CA PHE A 69 -1.86 -5.60 3.43
C PHE A 69 -2.12 -7.03 2.94
N ASP A 70 -3.36 -7.39 2.61
CA ASP A 70 -3.71 -8.69 2.07
C ASP A 70 -3.63 -8.67 0.54
N VAL A 71 -2.55 -9.23 0.02
CA VAL A 71 -2.27 -9.32 -1.42
C VAL A 71 -3.36 -10.09 -2.15
N ARG A 72 -3.94 -11.11 -1.51
CA ARG A 72 -5.02 -11.92 -2.10
C ARG A 72 -6.27 -11.10 -2.36
N GLU A 73 -6.63 -10.24 -1.40
CA GLU A 73 -7.78 -9.35 -1.55
C GLU A 73 -7.51 -8.27 -2.61
N ARG A 74 -6.28 -7.76 -2.70
CA ARG A 74 -5.90 -6.81 -3.76
C ARG A 74 -6.03 -7.43 -5.16
N ILE A 75 -5.63 -8.69 -5.34
CA ILE A 75 -5.83 -9.42 -6.60
C ILE A 75 -7.33 -9.53 -6.90
N ARG A 76 -8.15 -9.96 -5.93
CA ARG A 76 -9.61 -10.08 -6.12
C ARG A 76 -10.28 -8.77 -6.51
N VAL A 77 -9.88 -7.66 -5.88
CA VAL A 77 -10.36 -6.33 -6.25
C VAL A 77 -9.90 -6.00 -7.67
N GLY A 78 -8.62 -6.22 -7.98
CA GLY A 78 -8.06 -5.98 -9.30
C GLY A 78 -8.75 -6.74 -10.43
N LEU A 79 -9.12 -8.01 -10.19
CA LEU A 79 -9.88 -8.83 -11.15
C LEU A 79 -11.23 -8.20 -11.52
N LYS A 80 -11.88 -7.53 -10.55
CA LYS A 80 -13.17 -6.85 -10.75
C LYS A 80 -13.02 -5.48 -11.38
N THR A 81 -11.95 -4.75 -11.05
CA THR A 81 -11.78 -3.35 -11.48
C THR A 81 -11.06 -3.21 -12.82
N HIS A 82 -10.02 -4.00 -13.07
CA HIS A 82 -9.11 -3.79 -14.21
C HIS A 82 -9.41 -4.70 -15.40
N LEU A 83 -9.98 -5.89 -15.19
CA LEU A 83 -10.18 -6.87 -16.26
C LEU A 83 -11.53 -6.76 -16.97
N ASN A 84 -12.26 -5.66 -16.80
CA ASN A 84 -13.58 -5.50 -17.40
C ASN A 84 -13.46 -5.20 -18.91
N GLY A 85 -13.57 -6.24 -19.74
CA GLY A 85 -13.52 -6.13 -21.20
C GLY A 85 -12.12 -5.98 -21.79
N VAL A 86 -11.07 -6.11 -20.98
CA VAL A 86 -9.67 -5.98 -21.40
C VAL A 86 -8.87 -7.17 -20.86
N TYR A 87 -7.82 -7.57 -21.59
CA TYR A 87 -6.82 -8.53 -21.11
C TYR A 87 -5.52 -7.78 -20.81
N MET A 88 -4.77 -8.26 -19.83
CA MET A 88 -3.50 -7.67 -19.40
C MET A 88 -2.46 -8.78 -19.28
N THR A 89 -1.18 -8.46 -19.46
CA THR A 89 -0.10 -9.38 -19.10
C THR A 89 0.09 -9.45 -17.59
N ASP A 90 0.80 -10.47 -17.12
CA ASP A 90 1.13 -10.64 -15.70
C ASP A 90 1.80 -9.40 -15.08
N GLN A 91 2.73 -8.79 -15.82
CA GLN A 91 3.42 -7.59 -15.36
C GLN A 91 2.46 -6.39 -15.25
N GLU A 92 1.66 -6.13 -16.28
CA GLU A 92 0.72 -4.99 -16.32
C GLU A 92 -0.34 -5.13 -15.23
N PHE A 93 -0.87 -6.34 -15.04
CA PHE A 93 -1.91 -6.58 -14.04
C PHE A 93 -1.36 -6.44 -12.61
N ARG A 94 -0.14 -6.94 -12.35
CA ARG A 94 0.57 -6.74 -11.08
C ARG A 94 0.79 -5.26 -10.79
N GLU A 95 1.24 -4.49 -11.79
CA GLU A 95 1.48 -3.05 -11.68
C GLU A 95 0.18 -2.29 -11.43
N ALA A 96 -0.91 -2.63 -12.13
CA ALA A 96 -2.24 -2.06 -11.90
C ALA A 96 -2.75 -2.32 -10.48
N CYS A 97 -2.50 -3.52 -9.94
CA CYS A 97 -2.85 -3.86 -8.57
C CYS A 97 -1.89 -3.25 -7.53
N GLY A 98 -0.74 -2.71 -7.95
CA GLY A 98 0.31 -2.14 -7.10
C GLY A 98 1.02 -3.16 -6.20
N ILE A 99 1.09 -4.43 -6.62
CA ILE A 99 1.62 -5.52 -5.80
C ILE A 99 3.13 -5.70 -6.09
N PRO A 100 4.00 -5.77 -5.07
CA PRO A 100 5.41 -6.06 -5.26
C PRO A 100 5.65 -7.43 -5.92
N ALA A 101 6.71 -7.54 -6.73
CA ALA A 101 7.07 -8.77 -7.44
C ALA A 101 7.25 -9.99 -6.51
N GLN A 102 7.80 -9.76 -5.32
CA GLN A 102 8.12 -10.80 -4.34
C GLN A 102 6.86 -11.47 -3.79
N ASP A 103 5.83 -10.65 -3.53
CA ASP A 103 4.55 -11.13 -3.02
C ASP A 103 3.72 -11.75 -4.15
N TRP A 104 3.73 -11.12 -5.33
CA TRP A 104 2.95 -11.56 -6.49
C TRP A 104 3.07 -13.06 -6.76
N ARG A 105 4.29 -13.59 -6.89
CA ARG A 105 4.55 -15.01 -7.20
C ARG A 105 3.96 -15.98 -6.18
N ARG A 106 3.78 -15.57 -4.93
CA ARG A 106 3.22 -16.44 -3.88
C ARG A 106 1.70 -16.56 -3.97
N PHE A 107 1.04 -15.53 -4.49
CA PHE A 107 -0.42 -15.43 -4.47
C PHE A 107 -1.06 -15.55 -5.86
N ALA A 108 -0.35 -15.19 -6.93
CA ALA A 108 -0.84 -15.25 -8.31
C ALA A 108 -1.06 -16.69 -8.81
N ASP A 109 -0.37 -17.66 -8.21
CA ASP A 109 -0.46 -19.08 -8.54
C ASP A 109 -1.52 -19.86 -7.76
N LEU A 110 -2.36 -19.17 -6.99
CA LEU A 110 -3.46 -19.81 -6.26
C LEU A 110 -4.54 -20.32 -7.22
N GLU A 111 -5.09 -21.51 -6.93
CA GLU A 111 -6.11 -22.18 -7.75
C GLU A 111 -7.35 -21.31 -8.00
N GLU A 112 -7.72 -20.45 -7.04
CA GLU A 112 -8.87 -19.56 -7.19
C GLU A 112 -8.74 -18.56 -8.35
N PHE A 113 -7.50 -18.24 -8.74
CA PHE A 113 -7.18 -17.29 -9.80
C PHE A 113 -6.89 -17.97 -11.13
N GLU A 114 -6.84 -19.31 -11.15
CA GLU A 114 -6.51 -20.07 -12.35
C GLU A 114 -7.50 -19.84 -13.50
N LEU A 115 -8.77 -19.59 -13.16
CA LEU A 115 -9.83 -19.29 -14.12
C LEU A 115 -9.66 -17.94 -14.83
N TYR A 116 -8.89 -17.02 -14.23
CA TYR A 116 -8.68 -15.66 -14.73
C TYR A 116 -7.34 -15.50 -15.43
N ARG A 117 -6.57 -16.58 -15.53
CA ARG A 117 -5.27 -16.57 -16.18
C ARG A 117 -5.23 -17.57 -17.32
N TRP A 118 -4.45 -17.23 -18.33
CA TRP A 118 -4.15 -18.13 -19.43
C TRP A 118 -2.69 -17.97 -19.83
N ARG A 119 -1.99 -19.09 -19.90
CA ARG A 119 -0.61 -19.12 -20.37
C ARG A 119 -0.59 -19.46 -21.85
N HIS A 120 -0.03 -18.57 -22.65
CA HIS A 120 0.21 -18.83 -24.06
C HIS A 120 1.70 -18.62 -24.36
N LYS A 121 2.38 -19.69 -24.79
CA LYS A 121 3.84 -19.75 -24.94
C LYS A 121 4.54 -19.42 -23.61
N THR A 122 5.24 -18.29 -23.55
CA THR A 122 6.00 -17.81 -22.38
C THR A 122 5.28 -16.71 -21.60
N ILE A 123 4.14 -16.21 -22.09
CA ILE A 123 3.44 -15.06 -21.52
C ILE A 123 2.18 -15.56 -20.80
N VAL A 124 1.95 -15.00 -19.61
CA VAL A 124 0.73 -15.21 -18.83
C VAL A 124 -0.15 -13.98 -19.02
N TYR A 125 -1.38 -14.24 -19.46
CA TYR A 125 -2.43 -13.24 -19.65
C TYR A 125 -3.48 -13.38 -18.57
N TRP A 126 -3.94 -12.23 -18.07
CA TRP A 126 -5.02 -12.08 -17.11
C TRP A 126 -6.22 -11.45 -17.81
N ALA A 127 -7.38 -12.10 -17.74
CA ALA A 127 -8.63 -11.56 -18.26
C ALA A 127 -9.85 -12.22 -17.61
N GLN A 128 -11.03 -11.70 -17.89
CA GLN A 128 -12.28 -12.38 -17.51
C GLN A 128 -12.40 -13.74 -18.22
N PRO A 129 -12.99 -14.77 -17.60
CA PRO A 129 -13.06 -16.12 -18.19
C PRO A 129 -13.70 -16.16 -19.58
N LYS A 130 -14.72 -15.31 -19.81
CA LYS A 130 -15.35 -15.16 -21.13
C LYS A 130 -14.37 -14.65 -22.19
N MET A 131 -13.53 -13.68 -21.83
CA MET A 131 -12.50 -13.14 -22.73
C MET A 131 -11.41 -14.19 -23.01
N LEU A 132 -10.99 -14.93 -21.98
CA LEU A 132 -10.01 -16.00 -22.15
C LEU A 132 -10.52 -17.12 -23.06
N ALA A 133 -11.82 -17.45 -23.01
CA ALA A 133 -12.42 -18.40 -23.93
C ALA A 133 -12.28 -17.91 -25.39
N THR A 134 -12.66 -16.66 -25.67
CA THR A 134 -12.50 -16.05 -27.00
C THR A 134 -11.05 -15.98 -27.45
N MET A 135 -10.12 -15.64 -26.55
CA MET A 135 -8.69 -15.62 -26.87
C MET A 135 -8.18 -17.02 -27.25
N ARG A 136 -8.59 -18.07 -26.51
CA ARG A 136 -8.21 -19.46 -26.81
C ARG A 136 -8.75 -19.93 -28.17
N GLU A 137 -9.99 -19.59 -28.48
CA GLU A 137 -10.60 -19.88 -29.78
C GLU A 137 -9.88 -19.17 -30.93
N THR A 138 -9.55 -17.88 -30.74
CA THR A 138 -8.95 -17.05 -31.80
C THR A 138 -7.53 -17.46 -32.12
N VAL A 139 -6.74 -17.79 -31.10
CA VAL A 139 -5.32 -18.16 -31.27
C VAL A 139 -5.18 -19.57 -31.86
N GLY A 140 -6.27 -20.33 -31.92
CA GLY A 140 -6.26 -21.74 -32.28
C GLY A 140 -5.67 -22.53 -31.13
N ALA A 141 -6.51 -23.34 -30.46
CA ALA A 141 -6.02 -24.31 -29.50
C ALA A 141 -4.99 -25.21 -30.21
N VAL A 142 -3.73 -25.12 -29.79
CA VAL A 142 -2.73 -26.17 -30.03
C VAL A 142 -2.97 -27.26 -29.01
#